data_AF-A0A2N3VL03-F1
#
_entry.id   AF-A0A2N3VL03-F1
#
_cell.length_a   1.000
_cell.length_b   1.000
_cell.length_c   1.000
_cell.angle_alpha   90.00
_cell.angle_beta   90.00
_cell.angle_gamma   90.00
#
_symmetry.space_group_name_H-M   'P 1'
#
loop_
_entity.id
_entity.type
_entity.pdbx_description
1 polymer ?
#
loop_
_entity_poly.entity_id
_entity_poly.type
_entity_poly.pdbx_seq_one_letter_code
_entity_poly.pdbx_strand_id
1 'polypeptide(L)'
;MRRVLIAVVSLACAAAFLTIFLAVAVWPGEAKLAAPLFCSTPATEPMVVSDTFHDSEGTSTNYTLYCVSDRGELTDEGYALPVLALFVVHLLILTVLFLLAALVGRLGQRTERFDGQLERLQDS
;
A
#
# COMPACT_ATOMS: atom_id res chain seq x y z
N MET A 1 2.05 0.96 25.77
CA MET A 1 1.59 1.94 24.77
C MET A 1 2.72 2.42 23.85
N ARG A 2 3.87 2.89 24.36
CA ARG A 2 5.00 3.36 23.52
C ARG A 2 5.44 2.41 22.40
N ARG A 3 5.58 1.11 22.67
CA ARG A 3 5.97 0.12 21.64
C ARG A 3 4.91 -0.07 20.55
N VAL A 4 3.63 0.00 20.91
CA VAL A 4 2.51 -0.09 19.97
C VAL A 4 2.46 1.14 19.08
N LEU A 5 2.63 2.34 19.67
CA LEU A 5 2.70 3.59 18.91
C LEU A 5 3.85 3.59 17.91
N ILE A 6 5.05 3.15 18.34
CA ILE A 6 6.20 3.03 17.44
C ILE A 6 5.90 2.08 16.29
N ALA A 7 5.31 0.91 16.57
CA ALA A 7 4.94 -0.06 15.54
C ALA A 7 3.94 0.54 14.53
N VAL A 8 2.87 1.18 15.01
CA VAL A 8 1.86 1.83 14.16
C VAL A 8 2.48 2.92 13.28
N VAL A 9 3.30 3.80 13.85
CA VAL A 9 3.99 4.86 13.09
C VAL A 9 4.94 4.26 12.06
N SER A 10 5.72 3.23 12.43
CA SER A 10 6.63 2.58 11.48
C SER A 10 5.91 1.91 10.32
N LEU A 11 4.76 1.26 10.58
CA LEU A 11 3.91 0.66 9.55
C LEU A 11 3.33 1.72 8.62
N ALA A 12 2.83 2.83 9.17
CA ALA A 12 2.32 3.94 8.39
C ALA A 12 3.40 4.56 7.50
N CYS A 13 4.61 4.80 8.02
CA CYS A 13 5.72 5.31 7.22
C CYS A 13 6.12 4.31 6.12
N ALA A 14 6.24 3.02 6.44
CA ALA A 14 6.57 1.99 5.47
C ALA A 14 5.54 1.91 4.34
N ALA A 15 4.24 1.96 4.68
CA ALA A 15 3.17 1.99 3.69
C ALA A 15 3.24 3.23 2.80
N ALA A 16 3.57 4.40 3.36
CA ALA A 16 3.68 5.65 2.61
C ALA A 16 4.81 5.58 1.59
N PHE A 17 6.01 5.15 2.03
CA PHE A 17 7.14 4.95 1.12
C PHE A 17 6.81 3.92 0.04
N LEU A 18 6.25 2.77 0.42
CA LEU A 18 5.88 1.72 -0.51
C LEU A 18 4.90 2.24 -1.58
N THR A 19 3.88 2.98 -1.17
CA THR A 19 2.87 3.56 -2.08
C THR A 19 3.51 4.55 -3.04
N ILE A 20 4.38 5.45 -2.55
CA ILE A 20 5.07 6.43 -3.41
C ILE A 20 5.98 5.70 -4.42
N PHE A 21 6.79 4.76 -3.96
CA PHE A 21 7.71 4.04 -4.84
C PHE A 21 6.97 3.20 -5.89
N LEU A 22 5.93 2.46 -5.48
CA LEU A 22 5.20 1.60 -6.41
C LEU A 22 4.33 2.42 -7.36
N ALA A 23 3.48 3.30 -6.85
CA ALA A 23 2.50 4.02 -7.66
C ALA A 23 3.11 5.14 -8.53
N VAL A 24 4.30 5.65 -8.21
CA VAL A 24 4.93 6.76 -8.95
C VAL A 24 6.14 6.28 -9.78
N ALA A 25 6.99 5.41 -9.23
CA ALA A 25 8.27 5.09 -9.83
C ALA A 25 8.29 3.74 -10.57
N VAL A 26 7.56 2.73 -10.09
CA VAL A 26 7.65 1.36 -10.64
C VAL A 26 6.47 1.03 -11.53
N TRP A 27 5.24 1.30 -11.08
CA TRP A 27 4.04 0.91 -11.78
C TRP A 27 2.89 1.93 -11.59
N PRO A 28 2.91 3.04 -12.36
CA PRO A 28 1.82 4.02 -12.33
C PRO A 28 0.44 3.45 -12.70
N GLY A 29 0.43 2.33 -13.44
CA GLY A 29 -0.77 1.58 -13.76
C GLY A 29 -1.48 0.96 -12.54
N GLU A 30 -0.84 0.93 -11.37
CA GLU A 30 -1.47 0.48 -10.12
C GLU A 30 -2.70 1.33 -9.77
N ALA A 31 -2.71 2.63 -10.11
CA ALA A 31 -3.86 3.49 -9.89
C ALA A 31 -5.13 3.01 -10.63
N LYS A 32 -4.99 2.23 -11.71
CA LYS A 32 -6.13 1.59 -12.39
C LYS A 32 -6.83 0.55 -11.52
N LEU A 33 -6.13 -0.06 -10.55
CA LEU A 33 -6.75 -1.00 -9.61
C LEU A 33 -7.70 -0.30 -8.65
N ALA A 34 -7.46 0.99 -8.38
CA ALA A 34 -8.36 1.81 -7.59
C ALA A 34 -9.54 2.35 -8.43
N ALA A 35 -9.49 2.26 -9.76
CA ALA A 35 -10.49 2.84 -10.65
C ALA A 35 -11.93 2.34 -10.42
N PRO A 36 -12.22 1.07 -10.07
CA PRO A 36 -13.59 0.65 -9.78
C PRO A 36 -14.25 1.41 -8.62
N LEU A 37 -13.47 2.07 -7.77
CA LEU A 37 -13.98 2.91 -6.68
C LEU A 37 -14.35 4.33 -7.13
N PHE A 38 -13.83 4.78 -8.27
CA PHE A 38 -13.90 6.18 -8.72
C PHE A 38 -14.61 6.33 -10.07
N CYS A 39 -14.33 5.45 -11.05
CA CYS A 39 -15.02 5.45 -12.33
C CYS A 39 -16.45 4.92 -12.18
N SER A 40 -17.43 5.74 -12.57
CA SER A 40 -18.85 5.40 -12.54
C SER A 40 -19.50 5.66 -13.90
N THR A 41 -20.63 5.00 -14.18
CA THR A 41 -21.36 5.17 -15.44
C THR A 41 -21.68 6.64 -15.68
N PRO A 42 -21.40 7.21 -16.86
CA PRO A 42 -21.09 6.55 -18.14
C PRO A 42 -19.60 6.33 -18.45
N ALA A 43 -18.68 6.75 -17.58
CA ALA A 43 -17.23 6.67 -17.81
C ALA A 43 -16.61 5.56 -16.96
N THR A 44 -16.49 4.34 -17.52
CA THR A 44 -16.06 3.14 -16.77
C THR A 44 -14.67 2.64 -17.14
N GLU A 45 -14.07 3.14 -18.22
CA GLU A 45 -12.76 2.66 -18.67
C GLU A 45 -11.62 3.51 -18.09
N PRO A 46 -10.74 2.97 -17.23
CA PRO A 46 -9.69 3.76 -16.60
C PRO A 46 -8.43 3.90 -17.44
N MET A 47 -7.99 5.14 -17.63
CA MET A 47 -6.71 5.48 -18.19
C MET A 47 -5.87 6.27 -17.18
N VAL A 48 -4.59 5.92 -17.07
CA VAL A 48 -3.62 6.69 -16.29
C VAL A 48 -2.70 7.35 -17.30
N VAL A 49 -2.65 8.68 -17.28
CA VAL A 49 -1.82 9.47 -18.18
C VAL A 49 -0.72 10.14 -17.38
N SER A 50 0.50 10.11 -17.90
CA SER A 50 1.62 10.88 -17.37
C SER A 50 1.60 12.27 -17.99
N ASP A 51 1.22 13.27 -17.20
CA ASP A 51 1.22 14.67 -17.59
C ASP A 51 2.58 15.28 -17.24
N THR A 52 3.42 15.49 -18.25
CA THR A 52 4.74 16.10 -18.08
C THR A 52 4.68 17.60 -18.40
N PHE A 53 4.84 18.43 -17.39
CA PHE A 53 4.90 19.88 -17.50
C PHE A 53 6.34 20.35 -17.63
N HIS A 54 6.58 21.28 -18.55
CA HIS A 54 7.87 21.95 -18.72
C HIS A 54 7.66 23.44 -18.41
N ASP A 55 8.13 23.87 -17.25
CA ASP A 55 8.11 25.27 -16.84
C ASP A 55 9.54 25.79 -16.62
N SER A 56 9.65 27.05 -16.20
CA SER A 56 10.95 27.67 -15.92
C SER A 56 11.67 27.08 -14.69
N GLU A 57 10.98 26.29 -13.86
CA GLU A 57 11.51 25.65 -12.65
C GLU A 57 11.96 24.20 -12.89
N GLY A 58 11.49 23.57 -13.97
CA GLY A 58 12.01 22.30 -14.47
C GLY A 58 10.99 21.45 -15.21
N THR A 59 11.33 20.18 -15.39
CA THR A 59 10.40 19.16 -15.90
C THR A 59 9.76 18.46 -14.71
N SER A 60 8.44 18.62 -14.53
CA SER A 60 7.66 17.91 -13.52
C SER A 60 6.75 16.89 -14.20
N THR A 61 6.74 15.65 -13.72
CA THR A 61 5.82 14.61 -14.21
C THR A 61 4.79 14.32 -13.13
N ASN A 62 3.52 14.57 -13.45
CA ASN A 62 2.39 14.13 -12.65
C ASN A 62 1.69 12.96 -13.33
N TYR A 63 0.97 12.17 -12.57
CA TYR A 63 0.08 11.14 -13.11
C TYR A 63 -1.34 11.53 -12.82
N THR A 64 -2.27 11.31 -13.75
CA THR A 64 -3.69 11.62 -13.57
C THR A 64 -4.53 10.41 -13.96
N LEU A 65 -5.52 10.05 -13.13
CA LEU A 65 -6.49 9.02 -13.47
C LEU A 65 -7.67 9.68 -14.18
N TYR A 66 -7.91 9.27 -15.41
CA TYR A 66 -9.09 9.65 -16.16
C TYR A 66 -10.00 8.43 -16.36
N CYS A 67 -11.30 8.66 -16.30
CA CYS A 67 -12.30 7.69 -16.69
C CYS A 67 -12.84 8.06 -18.07
N VAL A 68 -12.86 7.10 -18.98
CA VAL A 68 -13.30 7.27 -20.37
C VAL A 68 -14.67 6.61 -20.54
N SER A 69 -15.59 7.32 -21.18
CA SER A 69 -16.88 6.77 -21.62
C SER A 69 -16.79 6.13 -23.00
N ASP A 70 -17.77 5.29 -23.36
CA ASP A 70 -17.86 4.68 -24.70
C ASP A 70 -17.90 5.71 -25.85
N ARG A 71 -18.20 6.98 -25.54
CA ARG A 71 -18.23 8.09 -26.49
C ARG A 71 -16.91 8.87 -26.56
N GLY A 72 -15.90 8.44 -25.80
CA GLY A 72 -14.60 9.11 -25.70
C GLY A 72 -14.62 10.36 -24.82
N GLU A 73 -15.65 10.58 -24.00
CA GLU A 73 -15.64 11.67 -23.02
C GLU A 73 -14.68 11.30 -21.88
N LEU A 74 -13.77 12.22 -21.57
CA LEU A 74 -12.77 12.07 -20.50
C LEU A 74 -13.27 12.78 -19.24
N THR A 75 -13.37 12.05 -18.14
CA THR A 75 -13.65 12.60 -16.81
C THR A 75 -12.37 12.53 -15.98
N ASP A 76 -11.94 13.66 -15.42
CA ASP A 76 -10.78 13.75 -14.55
C ASP A 76 -11.17 13.41 -13.10
N GLU A 77 -10.65 12.30 -12.58
CA GLU A 77 -10.83 11.87 -11.19
C GLU A 77 -9.64 12.27 -10.30
N GLY A 78 -8.60 12.87 -10.89
CA GLY A 78 -7.37 13.25 -10.22
C GLY A 78 -6.52 12.05 -9.77
N TYR A 79 -5.47 12.34 -9.01
CA TYR A 79 -4.49 11.32 -8.57
C TYR A 79 -4.46 11.11 -7.06
N ALA A 80 -4.90 12.12 -6.28
CA ALA A 80 -4.82 12.07 -4.82
C ALA A 80 -5.71 10.98 -4.22
N LEU A 81 -6.95 10.84 -4.70
CA LEU A 81 -7.89 9.84 -4.21
C LEU A 81 -7.44 8.40 -4.55
N PRO A 82 -7.04 8.07 -5.80
CA PRO A 82 -6.44 6.78 -6.13
C PRO A 82 -5.21 6.45 -5.28
N VAL A 83 -4.29 7.40 -5.09
CA VAL A 83 -3.08 7.18 -4.26
C VAL A 83 -3.45 6.93 -2.80
N LEU A 84 -4.44 7.63 -2.25
CA LEU A 84 -4.89 7.41 -0.88
C LEU A 84 -5.54 6.04 -0.72
N ALA A 85 -6.34 5.59 -1.69
CA ALA A 85 -6.90 4.25 -1.70
C ALA A 85 -5.79 3.18 -1.72
N LEU A 86 -4.78 3.35 -2.57
CA LEU A 86 -3.62 2.46 -2.61
C LEU A 86 -2.85 2.48 -1.28
N PHE A 87 -2.67 3.65 -0.65
CA PHE A 87 -2.02 3.74 0.65
C PHE A 87 -2.74 2.93 1.72
N VAL A 88 -4.07 2.99 1.77
CA VAL A 88 -4.88 2.19 2.70
C VAL A 88 -4.67 0.70 2.44
N VAL A 89 -4.67 0.26 1.18
CA VAL A 89 -4.44 -1.15 0.81
C VAL A 89 -3.04 -1.60 1.24
N HIS A 90 -1.99 -0.84 0.94
CA HIS A 90 -0.62 -1.14 1.36
C HIS A 90 -0.48 -1.23 2.89
N LEU A 91 -1.11 -0.31 3.62
CA LEU A 91 -1.12 -0.31 5.08
C LEU A 91 -1.79 -1.58 5.63
N LEU A 92 -2.92 -1.99 5.04
CA LEU A 92 -3.61 -3.21 5.44
C LEU A 92 -2.76 -4.45 5.18
N ILE A 93 -2.13 -4.55 4.01
CA ILE A 93 -1.22 -5.66 3.66
C ILE A 93 -0.08 -5.75 4.67
N LEU A 94 0.63 -4.65 4.93
CA LEU A 94 1.75 -4.64 5.87
C LEU A 94 1.30 -4.97 7.30
N THR A 95 0.10 -4.50 7.69
CA THR A 95 -0.46 -4.81 9.01
C THR A 95 -0.75 -6.30 9.15
N VAL A 96 -1.37 -6.93 8.14
CA VAL A 96 -1.64 -8.37 8.14
C VAL A 96 -0.34 -9.16 8.20
N LEU A 97 0.66 -8.80 7.39
CA LEU A 97 1.98 -9.45 7.41
C LEU A 97 2.66 -9.30 8.77
N PHE A 98 2.60 -8.12 9.38
CA PHE A 98 3.16 -7.88 10.71
C PHE A 98 2.48 -8.73 11.78
N LEU A 99 1.15 -8.85 11.74
CA LEU A 99 0.38 -9.68 12.68
C LEU A 99 0.70 -11.16 12.50
N LEU A 100 0.82 -11.64 11.26
CA LEU A 100 1.21 -13.02 10.95
C LEU A 100 2.63 -13.31 11.46
N ALA A 101 3.60 -12.43 11.19
CA ALA A 101 4.96 -12.56 11.68
C ALA A 101 5.01 -12.58 13.22
N ALA A 102 4.22 -11.71 13.87
CA ALA A 102 4.11 -11.69 15.33
C ALA A 102 3.48 -12.98 15.89
N LEU A 103 2.49 -13.55 15.20
CA LEU A 103 1.86 -14.82 15.60
C LEU A 103 2.83 -15.99 15.48
N VAL A 104 3.52 -16.11 14.35
CA VAL A 104 4.51 -17.17 14.10
C VAL A 104 5.68 -17.07 15.08
N GLY A 105 6.21 -15.87 15.32
CA GLY A 105 7.29 -15.65 16.28
C GLY A 105 6.90 -16.05 17.71
N ARG A 106 5.65 -15.79 18.12
CA ARG A 106 5.14 -16.22 19.43
C ARG A 106 5.00 -17.73 19.55
N LEU A 107 4.61 -18.41 18.47
CA LEU A 107 4.52 -19.88 18.45
C LEU A 107 5.91 -20.51 18.57
N GLY A 108 6.90 -20.00 17.83
CA GLY A 108 8.30 -20.47 17.93
C GLY A 108 8.88 -20.31 19.33
N GLN A 109 8.67 -19.16 19.97
CA GLN A 109 9.12 -18.92 21.35
C GLN A 109 8.47 -19.84 22.39
N ARG A 110 7.23 -20.31 22.14
CA ARG A 110 6.55 -21.26 23.02
C ARG A 110 7.16 -22.66 22.91
N THR A 111 7.51 -23.07 21.70
CA THR A 111 8.13 -24.38 21.46
C THR A 111 9.52 -24.45 22.09
N GLU A 112 10.37 -23.44 21.91
CA GLU A 112 11.72 -23.43 22.52
C GLU A 112 11.67 -23.40 24.05
N ARG A 113 10.70 -22.68 24.63
CA ARG A 113 10.51 -22.67 26.10
C ARG A 113 10.09 -24.04 26.64
N PHE A 114 9.32 -24.82 25.87
CA PHE A 114 8.85 -26.14 26.29
C PHE A 114 9.98 -27.17 26.24
N ASP A 115 10.76 -27.20 25.16
CA ASP A 115 11.93 -28.10 25.04
C ASP A 115 12.95 -27.87 26.17
N GLY A 116 13.33 -26.62 26.44
CA GLY A 116 14.27 -26.31 27.51
C GLY A 116 13.74 -26.53 28.93
N GLN A 117 12.44 -26.77 29.10
CA GLN A 117 11.86 -27.22 30.37
C GLN A 117 11.93 -28.75 30.48
N LEU A 118 11.79 -29.47 29.37
CA LEU A 118 11.84 -30.92 29.31
C LEU A 118 13.26 -31.45 29.56
N GLU A 119 14.27 -30.84 28.94
CA GLU A 119 15.69 -31.18 29.22
C GLU A 119 16.02 -31.03 30.72
N ARG A 120 15.53 -29.97 31.36
CA ARG A 120 15.77 -29.73 32.79
C ARG A 120 15.11 -30.74 33.73
N LEU A 121 14.02 -31.38 33.30
CA LEU A 121 13.36 -32.43 34.07
C LEU A 121 14.02 -33.79 33.88
N GLN A 122 14.76 -33.98 32.79
CA GLN A 122 15.48 -35.21 32.49
C GLN A 122 16.85 -35.28 33.19
N ASP A 123 17.44 -34.12 33.51
CA ASP A 123 18.71 -33.99 34.24
C ASP A 123 18.57 -34.00 35.77
N SER A 124 17.36 -34.18 36.32
CA SER A 124 17.07 -34.18 37.77
C SER A 124 16.61 -35.54 38.28
#